data_AF-A0A0G2EV78-F1
#
_entry.id   AF-A0A0G2EV78-F1
#
_cell.length_a   1.000
_cell.length_b   1.000
_cell.length_c   1.000
_cell.angle_alpha   90.00
_cell.angle_beta   90.00
_cell.angle_gamma   90.00
#
_symmetry.space_group_name_H-M   'P 1'
#
loop_
_entity.id
_entity.type
_entity.pdbx_description
1 polymer ?
#
loop_
_entity_poly.entity_id
_entity_poly.type
_entity_poly.pdbx_seq_one_letter_code
_entity_poly.pdbx_strand_id
1 'polypeptide(L)'
;METPHAPARTVTPAYDDFSGVDLSAFKNPYDALIVTSKDDAKEIQARYSTHRETRNAAQKEKLLAPDFAGVMVDPILLRLEDPSIEPGFVDTRNCLVFWARPPEKVKALVKVCQDKLKDVVPNLWLMPQTSLHMTALEVTHSRTPDFVASLVAQLASAGAVAALANRTSASPHHRARLVRPLLGYDASAIALSFVPASDGEGLVVGAEGGTRVDSGGRERKAEDDGYTYHHLPRI
;
A
#
# COMPACT_ATOMS: atom_id res chain seq x y z
N MET A 1 -21.50 -33.52 14.57
CA MET A 1 -20.19 -33.28 15.20
C MET A 1 -19.73 -31.92 14.72
N GLU A 2 -19.98 -30.89 15.50
CA GLU A 2 -19.44 -29.55 15.25
C GLU A 2 -17.93 -29.60 15.53
N THR A 3 -17.13 -29.39 14.49
CA THR A 3 -15.69 -29.11 14.66
C THR A 3 -15.56 -27.78 15.40
N PRO A 4 -14.88 -27.72 16.57
CA PRO A 4 -14.69 -26.46 17.26
C PRO A 4 -13.84 -25.55 16.38
N HIS A 5 -14.36 -24.38 16.01
CA HIS A 5 -13.54 -23.34 15.39
C HIS A 5 -12.45 -22.92 16.38
N ALA A 6 -11.20 -23.16 16.02
CA ALA A 6 -10.06 -22.65 16.79
C ALA A 6 -10.20 -21.13 16.96
N PRO A 7 -9.91 -20.57 18.15
CA PRO A 7 -10.04 -19.15 18.40
C PRO A 7 -9.17 -18.36 17.41
N ALA A 8 -9.77 -17.39 16.72
CA ALA A 8 -9.08 -16.48 15.82
C ALA A 8 -7.93 -15.79 16.57
N ARG A 9 -6.69 -16.00 16.11
CA ARG A 9 -5.50 -15.34 16.69
C ARG A 9 -5.53 -13.86 16.35
N THR A 10 -5.86 -13.02 17.34
CA THR A 10 -5.86 -11.56 17.24
C THR A 10 -4.50 -10.98 17.63
N VAL A 11 -3.47 -11.24 16.83
CA VAL A 11 -2.18 -10.56 16.98
C VAL A 11 -1.90 -9.81 15.69
N THR A 12 -1.96 -8.48 15.73
CA THR A 12 -1.41 -7.65 14.67
C THR A 12 0.09 -7.95 14.60
N PRO A 13 0.64 -8.45 13.48
CA PRO A 13 2.07 -8.66 13.39
C PRO A 13 2.78 -7.31 13.56
N ALA A 14 3.82 -7.29 14.41
CA ALA A 14 4.68 -6.11 14.54
C ALA A 14 5.26 -5.78 13.16
N TYR A 15 5.29 -4.49 12.81
CA TYR A 15 5.94 -4.03 11.59
C TYR A 15 7.46 -4.13 11.78
N ASP A 16 8.08 -5.09 11.11
CA ASP A 16 9.53 -5.23 11.06
C ASP A 16 10.06 -4.45 9.84
N ASP A 17 10.85 -3.40 10.08
CA ASP A 17 11.50 -2.68 9.00
C ASP A 17 12.80 -3.36 8.56
N PHE A 18 12.82 -3.89 7.34
CA PHE A 18 13.98 -4.47 6.68
C PHE A 18 14.70 -3.51 5.72
N SER A 19 14.39 -2.21 5.75
CA SER A 19 15.03 -1.20 4.90
C SER A 19 16.46 -0.87 5.33
N GLY A 20 16.85 -1.29 6.55
CA GLY A 20 18.14 -0.97 7.16
C GLY A 20 18.25 0.48 7.66
N VAL A 21 17.13 1.18 7.82
CA VAL A 21 17.07 2.54 8.37
C VAL A 21 16.69 2.50 9.85
N ASP A 22 17.44 3.23 10.67
CA ASP A 22 17.06 3.47 12.06
C ASP A 22 16.02 4.60 12.12
N LEU A 23 14.76 4.22 12.38
CA LEU A 23 13.65 5.15 12.48
C LEU A 23 13.61 5.91 13.82
N SER A 24 14.36 5.47 14.84
CA SER A 24 14.25 5.99 16.21
C SER A 24 14.64 7.47 16.36
N ALA A 25 15.46 7.98 15.44
CA ALA A 25 15.92 9.36 15.43
C ALA A 25 14.96 10.35 14.75
N PHE A 26 13.87 9.88 14.12
CA PHE A 26 13.01 10.72 13.28
C PHE A 26 11.57 10.77 13.79
N LYS A 27 10.99 11.98 13.83
CA LYS A 27 9.57 12.17 14.14
C LYS A 27 8.65 11.67 13.03
N ASN A 28 9.11 11.79 11.78
CA ASN A 28 8.42 11.28 10.61
C ASN A 28 9.25 10.13 10.02
N PRO A 29 8.73 8.89 9.97
CA PRO A 29 9.46 7.74 9.45
C PRO A 29 9.86 7.90 7.97
N TYR A 30 9.14 8.74 7.21
CA TYR A 30 9.48 9.04 5.81
C TYR A 30 10.72 9.94 5.68
N ASP A 31 10.96 10.82 6.66
CA ASP A 31 12.17 11.65 6.68
C ASP A 31 13.42 10.80 6.90
N ALA A 32 13.33 9.75 7.73
CA ALA A 32 14.43 8.83 7.98
C ALA A 32 14.93 8.22 6.67
N LEU A 33 14.01 7.66 5.88
CA LEU A 33 14.38 7.02 4.63
C LEU A 33 14.92 8.00 3.60
N ILE A 34 14.31 9.18 3.45
CA ILE A 34 14.79 10.22 2.53
C ILE A 34 16.20 10.65 2.91
N VAL A 35 16.44 10.98 4.19
CA VAL A 35 17.73 11.45 4.69
C VAL A 35 18.80 10.37 4.56
N THR A 36 18.51 9.14 4.97
CA THR A 36 19.46 8.02 4.87
C THR A 36 19.74 7.62 3.42
N SER A 37 18.84 7.94 2.49
CA SER A 37 19.04 7.76 1.04
C SER A 37 19.59 9.02 0.36
N LYS A 38 19.93 10.07 1.12
CA LYS A 38 20.41 11.37 0.60
C LYS A 38 19.48 11.98 -0.46
N ASP A 39 18.19 11.70 -0.36
CA ASP A 39 17.17 12.07 -1.35
C ASP A 39 17.46 11.55 -2.78
N ASP A 40 18.26 10.48 -2.90
CA ASP A 40 18.58 9.85 -4.17
C ASP A 40 17.56 8.76 -4.53
N ALA A 41 16.92 8.90 -5.70
CA ALA A 41 15.86 8.01 -6.14
C ALA A 41 16.33 6.55 -6.31
N LYS A 42 17.61 6.31 -6.67
CA LYS A 42 18.16 4.95 -6.80
C LYS A 42 18.36 4.33 -5.42
N GLU A 43 18.90 5.09 -4.47
CA GLU A 43 19.09 4.62 -3.10
C GLU A 43 17.72 4.29 -2.46
N ILE A 44 16.71 5.15 -2.62
CA ILE A 44 15.34 4.89 -2.14
C ILE A 44 14.77 3.62 -2.79
N GLN A 45 14.87 3.50 -4.13
CA GLN A 45 14.36 2.32 -4.85
C GLN A 45 15.08 1.03 -4.39
N ALA A 46 16.40 1.07 -4.21
CA ALA A 46 17.19 -0.07 -3.78
C ALA A 46 16.81 -0.52 -2.37
N ARG A 47 16.67 0.42 -1.42
CA ARG A 47 16.24 0.10 -0.04
C ARG A 47 14.85 -0.52 0.01
N TYR A 48 13.90 -0.02 -0.77
CA TYR A 48 12.57 -0.65 -0.86
C TYR A 48 12.61 -2.02 -1.50
N SER A 49 13.47 -2.21 -2.51
CA SER A 49 13.66 -3.51 -3.14
C SER A 49 14.21 -4.53 -2.14
N THR A 50 15.24 -4.16 -1.38
CA THR A 50 15.79 -4.99 -0.30
C THR A 50 14.76 -5.28 0.78
N HIS A 51 14.01 -4.27 1.24
CA HIS A 51 13.00 -4.43 2.29
C HIS A 51 11.97 -5.49 1.89
N ARG A 52 11.34 -5.34 0.72
CA ARG A 52 10.26 -6.24 0.29
C ARG A 52 10.75 -7.65 -0.05
N GLU A 53 11.95 -7.79 -0.61
CA GLU A 53 12.54 -9.09 -0.96
C GLU A 53 12.94 -9.86 0.30
N THR A 54 13.62 -9.19 1.23
CA THR A 54 13.99 -9.76 2.54
C THR A 54 12.76 -10.15 3.33
N ARG A 55 11.76 -9.26 3.39
CA ARG A 55 10.48 -9.54 4.06
C ARG A 55 9.79 -10.76 3.45
N ASN A 56 9.70 -10.85 2.12
CA ASN A 56 9.09 -12.00 1.46
C ASN A 56 9.84 -13.30 1.76
N ALA A 57 11.17 -13.29 1.74
CA ALA A 57 11.97 -14.46 2.08
C ALA A 57 11.71 -14.91 3.53
N ALA A 58 11.73 -13.98 4.49
CA ALA A 58 11.48 -14.27 5.90
C ALA A 58 10.05 -14.77 6.15
N GLN A 59 9.05 -14.16 5.50
CA GLN A 59 7.65 -14.60 5.64
C GLN A 59 7.41 -15.96 4.97
N LYS A 60 8.06 -16.24 3.84
CA LYS A 60 8.02 -17.57 3.22
C LYS A 60 8.57 -18.64 4.16
N GLU A 61 9.69 -18.38 4.81
CA GLU A 61 10.26 -19.31 5.79
C GLU A 61 9.28 -19.57 6.95
N LYS A 62 8.69 -18.52 7.53
CA LYS A 62 7.70 -18.63 8.61
C LYS A 62 6.45 -19.41 8.19
N LEU A 63 5.93 -19.18 6.98
CA LEU A 63 4.72 -19.85 6.48
C LEU A 63 4.94 -21.33 6.14
N LEU A 64 6.18 -21.72 5.84
CA LEU A 64 6.56 -23.10 5.52
C LEU A 64 7.14 -23.85 6.71
N ALA A 65 7.28 -23.20 7.86
CA ALA A 65 7.83 -23.80 9.06
C ALA A 65 6.92 -24.95 9.56
N PRO A 66 7.49 -26.06 10.09
CA PRO A 66 6.70 -27.19 10.59
C PRO A 66 5.74 -26.82 11.73
N ASP A 67 6.06 -25.78 12.49
CA ASP A 67 5.29 -25.24 13.60
C ASP A 67 4.41 -24.04 13.20
N PHE A 68 4.24 -23.78 11.90
CA PHE A 68 3.35 -22.74 11.43
C PHE A 68 1.90 -23.03 11.86
N ALA A 69 1.41 -22.18 12.76
CA ALA A 69 0.10 -22.36 13.39
C ALA A 69 -1.09 -22.01 12.48
N GLY A 70 -0.86 -21.67 11.22
CA GLY A 70 -1.88 -21.25 10.27
C GLY A 70 -1.99 -19.73 10.09
N VAL A 71 -2.82 -19.34 9.13
CA VAL A 71 -3.09 -17.93 8.81
C VAL A 71 -3.82 -17.23 9.94
N MET A 72 -3.57 -15.93 10.08
CA MET A 72 -4.24 -15.06 11.04
C MET A 72 -5.57 -14.60 10.45
N VAL A 73 -6.66 -15.02 11.08
CA VAL A 73 -8.01 -14.64 10.68
C VAL A 73 -8.34 -13.29 11.29
N ASP A 74 -8.70 -12.32 10.45
CA ASP A 74 -9.22 -11.04 10.92
C ASP A 74 -10.62 -11.23 11.52
N PRO A 75 -10.81 -11.00 12.83
CA PRO A 75 -12.08 -11.28 13.51
C PRO A 75 -13.20 -10.31 13.13
N ILE A 76 -12.86 -9.16 12.55
CA ILE A 76 -13.83 -8.16 12.12
C ILE A 76 -14.31 -8.50 10.72
N LEU A 77 -13.37 -8.79 9.82
CA LEU A 77 -13.72 -9.29 8.49
C LEU A 77 -14.53 -10.59 8.58
N LEU A 78 -14.13 -11.51 9.47
CA LEU A 78 -14.87 -12.75 9.70
C LEU A 78 -16.34 -12.50 10.08
N ARG A 79 -16.61 -11.57 11.00
CA ARG A 79 -17.98 -11.21 11.41
C ARG A 79 -18.75 -10.45 10.34
N LEU A 80 -18.07 -9.68 9.49
CA LEU A 80 -18.69 -8.99 8.36
C LEU A 80 -19.08 -9.95 7.24
N GLU A 81 -18.27 -10.99 6.99
CA GLU A 81 -18.46 -11.93 5.88
C GLU A 81 -19.36 -13.13 6.25
N ASP A 82 -19.42 -13.51 7.54
CA ASP A 82 -20.26 -14.60 8.02
C ASP A 82 -21.32 -14.10 9.03
N PRO A 83 -22.55 -13.82 8.57
CA PRO A 83 -23.64 -13.38 9.44
C PRO A 83 -24.05 -14.40 10.50
N SER A 84 -23.64 -15.67 10.40
CA SER A 84 -23.97 -16.68 11.43
C SER A 84 -23.18 -16.49 12.72
N ILE A 85 -22.04 -15.78 12.66
CA ILE A 85 -21.16 -15.53 13.80
C ILE A 85 -21.75 -14.41 14.68
N GLU A 86 -22.14 -13.31 14.07
CA GLU A 86 -22.77 -12.17 14.77
C GLU A 86 -23.75 -11.46 13.83
N PRO A 87 -25.02 -11.89 13.79
CA PRO A 87 -26.02 -11.31 12.90
C PRO A 87 -26.17 -9.80 13.10
N GLY A 88 -26.00 -9.03 12.03
CA GLY A 88 -26.11 -7.56 12.07
C GLY A 88 -24.89 -6.86 12.66
N PHE A 89 -23.74 -7.54 12.76
CA PHE A 89 -22.48 -6.90 13.16
C PHE A 89 -22.14 -5.69 12.26
N VAL A 90 -21.69 -4.62 12.91
CA VAL A 90 -21.25 -3.38 12.25
C VAL A 90 -19.85 -3.03 12.76
N ASP A 91 -18.90 -2.85 11.85
CA ASP A 91 -17.60 -2.26 12.23
C ASP A 91 -17.78 -0.76 12.52
N THR A 92 -17.57 -0.37 13.77
CA THR A 92 -17.73 1.01 14.24
C THR A 92 -16.46 1.85 14.06
N ARG A 93 -15.36 1.23 13.62
CA ARG A 93 -14.08 1.92 13.43
C ARG A 93 -14.13 2.71 12.13
N ASN A 94 -13.85 4.01 12.24
CA ASN A 94 -13.72 4.88 11.08
C ASN A 94 -12.27 5.36 10.96
N CYS A 95 -11.78 5.47 9.73
CA CYS A 95 -10.46 5.99 9.43
C CYS A 95 -10.60 7.18 8.47
N LEU A 96 -9.65 8.10 8.52
CA LEU A 96 -9.52 9.15 7.51
C LEU A 96 -8.19 8.98 6.80
N VAL A 97 -8.27 8.71 5.49
CA VAL A 97 -7.13 8.36 4.66
C VAL A 97 -7.25 9.02 3.29
N PHE A 98 -6.10 9.25 2.65
CA PHE A 98 -6.04 9.61 1.23
C PHE A 98 -5.71 8.35 0.43
N TRP A 99 -6.58 8.03 -0.52
CA TRP A 99 -6.39 6.89 -1.41
C TRP A 99 -5.76 7.30 -2.73
N ALA A 100 -4.74 6.55 -3.13
CA ALA A 100 -4.34 6.46 -4.52
C ALA A 100 -5.13 5.30 -5.17
N ARG A 101 -5.95 5.64 -6.18
CA ARG A 101 -6.72 4.64 -6.94
C ARG A 101 -5.83 4.01 -8.02
N PRO A 102 -5.75 2.66 -8.09
CA PRO A 102 -4.93 2.01 -9.10
C PRO A 102 -5.52 2.22 -10.51
N PRO A 103 -4.68 2.47 -11.52
CA PRO A 103 -5.10 2.45 -12.92
C PRO A 103 -5.62 1.07 -13.35
N GLU A 104 -6.43 1.01 -14.40
CA GLU A 104 -7.04 -0.24 -14.90
C GLU A 104 -6.02 -1.34 -15.21
N LYS A 105 -4.86 -0.98 -15.78
CA LYS A 105 -3.77 -1.95 -16.02
C LYS A 105 -3.24 -2.61 -14.74
N VAL A 106 -3.26 -1.89 -13.61
CA VAL A 106 -2.84 -2.43 -12.30
C VAL A 106 -3.95 -3.30 -11.73
N LYS A 107 -5.21 -2.89 -11.84
CA LYS A 107 -6.36 -3.73 -11.47
C LYS A 107 -6.37 -5.05 -12.24
N ALA A 108 -6.12 -5.02 -13.55
CA ALA A 108 -5.99 -6.21 -14.39
C ALA A 108 -4.86 -7.13 -13.92
N LEU A 109 -3.69 -6.59 -13.56
CA LEU A 109 -2.59 -7.37 -12.98
C LEU A 109 -2.99 -8.00 -11.64
N VAL A 110 -3.63 -7.24 -10.75
CA VAL A 110 -4.14 -7.76 -9.47
C VAL A 110 -5.16 -8.87 -9.72
N LYS A 111 -6.06 -8.73 -10.70
CA LYS A 111 -7.02 -9.77 -11.06
C LYS A 111 -6.33 -11.07 -11.47
N VAL A 112 -5.30 -11.00 -12.31
CA VAL A 112 -4.51 -12.18 -12.70
C VAL A 112 -3.87 -12.85 -11.49
N CYS A 113 -3.32 -12.07 -10.55
CA CYS A 113 -2.81 -12.61 -9.29
C CYS A 113 -3.90 -13.28 -8.45
N GLN A 114 -5.05 -12.63 -8.32
CA GLN A 114 -6.20 -13.13 -7.55
C GLN A 114 -6.75 -14.45 -8.12
N ASP A 115 -6.90 -14.53 -9.44
CA ASP A 115 -7.38 -15.74 -10.12
C ASP A 115 -6.43 -16.91 -9.85
N LYS A 116 -5.10 -16.70 -10.03
CA LYS A 116 -4.09 -17.72 -9.73
C LYS A 116 -4.05 -18.14 -8.25
N LEU A 117 -4.30 -17.21 -7.33
CA LEU A 117 -4.37 -17.51 -5.91
C LEU A 117 -5.61 -18.35 -5.58
N LYS A 118 -6.75 -18.05 -6.21
CA LYS A 118 -8.00 -18.81 -6.05
C LYS A 118 -7.90 -20.23 -6.60
N ASP A 119 -7.12 -20.45 -7.65
CA ASP A 119 -6.87 -21.80 -8.18
C ASP A 119 -6.19 -22.71 -7.14
N VAL A 120 -5.37 -22.13 -6.25
CA VAL A 120 -4.63 -22.89 -5.21
C VAL A 120 -5.34 -22.87 -3.87
N VAL A 121 -5.99 -21.75 -3.51
CA VAL A 121 -6.68 -21.56 -2.23
C VAL A 121 -8.09 -20.98 -2.49
N PRO A 122 -9.08 -21.82 -2.85
CA PRO A 122 -10.40 -21.34 -3.26
C PRO A 122 -11.13 -20.50 -2.19
N ASN A 123 -10.87 -20.77 -0.91
CA ASN A 123 -11.51 -20.11 0.23
C ASN A 123 -10.77 -18.83 0.68
N LEU A 124 -9.71 -18.42 -0.01
CA LEU A 124 -8.99 -17.19 0.32
C LEU A 124 -9.89 -15.97 0.08
N TRP A 125 -10.10 -15.14 1.10
CA TRP A 125 -10.79 -13.86 0.91
C TRP A 125 -9.88 -12.90 0.15
N LEU A 126 -10.38 -12.30 -0.92
CA LEU A 126 -9.62 -11.39 -1.80
C LEU A 126 -10.43 -10.11 -2.02
N MET A 127 -9.76 -8.97 -1.87
CA MET A 127 -10.35 -7.65 -2.02
C MET A 127 -11.05 -7.51 -3.40
N PRO A 128 -12.33 -7.09 -3.46
CA PRO A 128 -13.00 -6.82 -4.73
C PRO A 128 -12.27 -5.77 -5.57
N GLN A 129 -12.33 -5.92 -6.90
CA GLN A 129 -11.66 -5.02 -7.85
C GLN A 129 -12.07 -3.54 -7.70
N THR A 130 -13.32 -3.29 -7.30
CA THR A 130 -13.87 -1.95 -7.03
C THR A 130 -13.36 -1.32 -5.74
N SER A 131 -12.86 -2.15 -4.83
CA SER A 131 -12.35 -1.75 -3.51
C SER A 131 -10.82 -1.63 -3.48
N LEU A 132 -10.12 -1.96 -4.58
CA LEU A 132 -8.66 -1.82 -4.66
C LEU A 132 -8.23 -0.36 -4.50
N HIS A 133 -7.25 -0.14 -3.65
CA HIS A 133 -6.63 1.15 -3.38
C HIS A 133 -5.24 0.96 -2.78
N MET A 134 -4.44 2.02 -2.81
CA MET A 134 -3.28 2.18 -1.94
C MET A 134 -3.59 3.33 -0.98
N THR A 135 -3.40 3.11 0.32
CA THR A 135 -3.41 4.20 1.30
C THR A 135 -2.14 5.01 1.12
N ALA A 136 -2.25 6.22 0.58
CA ALA A 136 -1.13 7.11 0.34
C ALA A 136 -0.77 7.94 1.58
N LEU A 137 -1.77 8.26 2.41
CA LEU A 137 -1.61 8.92 3.70
C LEU A 137 -2.73 8.48 4.63
N GLU A 138 -2.37 8.10 5.86
CA GLU A 138 -3.32 7.90 6.94
C GLU A 138 -3.29 9.10 7.88
N VAL A 139 -4.44 9.72 8.10
CA VAL A 139 -4.59 10.86 9.01
C VAL A 139 -5.02 10.38 10.40
N THR A 140 -5.96 9.43 10.45
CA THR A 140 -6.39 8.80 11.70
C THR A 140 -7.00 7.43 11.45
N HIS A 141 -6.94 6.56 12.46
CA HIS A 141 -7.52 5.23 12.44
C HIS A 141 -8.39 4.98 13.67
N SER A 142 -9.39 4.08 13.53
CA SER A 142 -10.24 3.61 14.63
C SER A 142 -10.87 4.72 15.47
N ARG A 143 -11.51 5.68 14.80
CA ARG A 143 -12.23 6.80 15.43
C ARG A 143 -13.74 6.68 15.24
N THR A 144 -14.48 7.51 15.97
CA THR A 144 -15.93 7.65 15.83
C THR A 144 -16.28 8.43 14.55
N PRO A 145 -17.49 8.27 14.00
CA PRO A 145 -17.96 9.05 12.85
C PRO A 145 -17.89 10.56 13.08
N ASP A 146 -18.31 11.05 14.26
CA ASP A 146 -18.31 12.47 14.59
C ASP A 146 -16.90 13.07 14.61
N PHE A 147 -15.93 12.32 15.15
CA PHE A 147 -14.54 12.75 15.14
C PHE A 147 -14.02 12.87 13.71
N VAL A 148 -14.25 11.86 12.88
CA VAL A 148 -13.83 11.88 11.46
C VAL A 148 -14.51 13.01 10.71
N ALA A 149 -15.81 13.22 10.90
CA ALA A 149 -16.54 14.32 10.26
C ALA A 149 -15.98 15.69 10.66
N SER A 150 -15.66 15.89 11.95
CA SER A 150 -15.06 17.15 12.42
C SER A 150 -13.68 17.39 11.79
N LEU A 151 -12.86 16.34 11.64
CA LEU A 151 -11.54 16.43 11.04
C LEU A 151 -11.62 16.70 9.53
N VAL A 152 -12.56 16.06 8.83
CA VAL A 152 -12.85 16.35 7.42
C VAL A 152 -13.25 17.81 7.24
N ALA A 153 -14.13 18.34 8.08
CA ALA A 153 -14.55 19.74 8.02
C ALA A 153 -13.37 20.71 8.23
N GLN A 154 -12.48 20.42 9.20
CA GLN A 154 -11.27 21.21 9.45
C GLN A 154 -10.32 21.20 8.24
N LEU A 155 -10.01 20.02 7.71
CA LEU A 155 -9.11 19.88 6.54
C LEU A 155 -9.69 20.52 5.28
N ALA A 156 -11.01 20.44 5.09
CA ALA A 156 -11.70 21.10 3.98
C ALA A 156 -11.64 22.62 4.12
N SER A 157 -11.92 23.15 5.32
CA SER A 157 -11.87 24.59 5.60
C SER A 157 -10.47 25.17 5.45
N ALA A 158 -9.44 24.38 5.77
CA ALA A 158 -8.04 24.74 5.54
C ALA A 158 -7.60 24.60 4.07
N GLY A 159 -8.45 24.10 3.17
CA GLY A 159 -8.10 23.85 1.76
C GLY A 159 -7.19 22.64 1.52
N ALA A 160 -6.80 21.91 2.58
CA ALA A 160 -5.84 20.80 2.51
C ALA A 160 -6.33 19.65 1.62
N VAL A 161 -7.64 19.33 1.68
CA VAL A 161 -8.23 18.26 0.87
C VAL A 161 -8.05 18.53 -0.63
N ALA A 162 -8.40 19.73 -1.08
CA ALA A 162 -8.28 20.11 -2.49
C ALA A 162 -6.81 20.24 -2.92
N ALA A 163 -5.95 20.79 -2.05
CA ALA A 163 -4.52 20.92 -2.31
C ALA A 163 -3.85 19.55 -2.53
N LEU A 164 -4.13 18.58 -1.65
CA LEU A 164 -3.58 17.22 -1.76
C LEU A 164 -4.15 16.47 -2.97
N ALA A 165 -5.48 16.50 -3.16
CA ALA A 165 -6.15 15.80 -4.26
C ALA A 165 -5.68 16.30 -5.63
N ASN A 166 -5.48 17.61 -5.78
CA ASN A 166 -5.08 18.22 -7.05
C ASN A 166 -3.56 18.30 -7.23
N ARG A 167 -2.74 17.93 -6.24
CA ARG A 167 -1.30 18.13 -6.27
C ARG A 167 -0.63 17.50 -7.50
N THR A 168 -1.04 16.28 -7.84
CA THR A 168 -0.51 15.55 -9.00
C THR A 168 -0.98 16.16 -10.32
N SER A 169 -2.14 16.82 -10.35
CA SER A 169 -2.64 17.52 -11.54
C SER A 169 -2.00 18.90 -11.71
N ALA A 170 -1.78 19.62 -10.60
CA ALA A 170 -1.22 20.97 -10.58
C ALA A 170 0.29 21.01 -10.88
N SER A 171 1.03 19.94 -10.56
CA SER A 171 2.46 19.82 -10.89
C SER A 171 2.77 18.41 -11.41
N PRO A 172 3.08 18.26 -12.71
CA PRO A 172 3.49 16.98 -13.28
C PRO A 172 4.70 16.35 -12.57
N HIS A 173 5.61 17.18 -12.02
CA HIS A 173 6.78 16.74 -11.26
C HIS A 173 6.41 16.11 -9.91
N HIS A 174 5.19 16.33 -9.39
CA HIS A 174 4.72 15.67 -8.16
C HIS A 174 4.03 14.31 -8.42
N ARG A 175 4.08 13.80 -9.66
CA ARG A 175 3.51 12.50 -10.02
C ARG A 175 4.53 11.38 -9.78
N ALA A 176 4.62 10.92 -8.55
CA ALA A 176 5.43 9.76 -8.22
C ALA A 176 5.05 8.56 -9.09
N ARG A 177 6.04 7.94 -9.74
CA ARG A 177 5.84 6.74 -10.57
C ARG A 177 6.22 5.50 -9.77
N LEU A 178 5.46 4.44 -9.96
CA LEU A 178 5.63 3.15 -9.28
C LEU A 178 5.93 2.06 -10.33
N VAL A 179 6.95 1.25 -10.07
CA VAL A 179 7.47 0.21 -10.97
C VAL A 179 7.75 -1.09 -10.22
N ARG A 180 8.14 -2.13 -10.97
CA ARG A 180 8.51 -3.46 -10.48
C ARG A 180 7.47 -4.05 -9.51
N PRO A 181 6.25 -4.39 -9.97
CA PRO A 181 5.28 -5.07 -9.11
C PRO A 181 5.89 -6.32 -8.47
N LEU A 182 5.66 -6.52 -7.18
CA LEU A 182 6.03 -7.73 -6.44
C LEU A 182 4.89 -8.14 -5.51
N LEU A 183 4.47 -9.40 -5.62
CA LEU A 183 3.49 -9.99 -4.72
C LEU A 183 4.16 -10.26 -3.36
N GLY A 184 3.73 -9.54 -2.33
CA GLY A 184 4.11 -9.76 -0.95
C GLY A 184 3.03 -10.50 -0.18
N TYR A 185 3.44 -11.25 0.83
CA TYR A 185 2.55 -12.06 1.65
C TYR A 185 3.10 -12.27 3.06
N ASP A 186 2.20 -12.57 3.99
CA ASP A 186 2.49 -13.08 5.33
C ASP A 186 1.30 -13.91 5.84
N ALA A 187 1.27 -14.23 7.13
CA ALA A 187 0.19 -15.01 7.72
C ALA A 187 -1.16 -14.27 7.76
N SER A 188 -1.21 -12.95 7.61
CA SER A 188 -2.43 -12.13 7.63
C SER A 188 -2.96 -11.72 6.27
N ALA A 189 -2.08 -11.44 5.30
CA ALA A 189 -2.51 -10.75 4.09
C ALA A 189 -1.58 -11.00 2.90
N ILE A 190 -2.08 -10.61 1.73
CA ILE A 190 -1.37 -10.57 0.46
C ILE A 190 -1.52 -9.17 -0.12
N ALA A 191 -0.44 -8.61 -0.65
CA ALA A 191 -0.44 -7.29 -1.28
C ALA A 191 0.43 -7.27 -2.54
N LEU A 192 0.02 -6.50 -3.54
CA LEU A 192 0.89 -6.18 -4.67
C LEU A 192 1.64 -4.88 -4.36
N SER A 193 2.93 -5.01 -4.08
CA SER A 193 3.81 -3.89 -3.78
C SER A 193 4.53 -3.36 -5.02
N PHE A 194 4.92 -2.10 -4.99
CA PHE A 194 5.71 -1.45 -6.03
C PHE A 194 6.82 -0.63 -5.38
N VAL A 195 7.87 -0.33 -6.13
CA VAL A 195 8.92 0.60 -5.71
C VAL A 195 8.84 1.89 -6.52
N PRO A 196 9.34 3.03 -6.00
CA PRO A 196 9.47 4.24 -6.81
C PRO A 196 10.28 3.96 -8.07
N ALA A 197 9.89 4.57 -9.20
CA ALA A 197 10.76 4.60 -10.37
C ALA A 197 12.02 5.39 -10.07
N SER A 198 13.08 5.10 -10.83
CA SER A 198 14.34 5.83 -10.77
C SER A 198 14.90 5.95 -12.19
N ASP A 199 15.53 7.09 -12.48
CA ASP A 199 16.24 7.36 -13.73
C ASP A 199 15.43 7.11 -15.02
N GLY A 200 14.13 7.37 -14.98
CA GLY A 200 13.26 7.19 -16.14
C GLY A 200 12.93 5.73 -16.43
N GLU A 201 13.08 4.82 -15.46
CA GLU A 201 12.71 3.41 -15.61
C GLU A 201 11.25 3.28 -16.11
N GLY A 202 11.06 2.48 -17.16
CA GLY A 202 9.74 2.24 -17.75
C GLY A 202 9.16 3.41 -18.56
N LEU A 203 9.93 4.48 -18.79
CA LEU A 203 9.59 5.46 -19.81
C LEU A 203 9.93 4.92 -21.21
N VAL A 204 9.12 5.26 -22.20
CA VAL A 204 9.33 4.88 -23.60
C VAL A 204 9.51 6.13 -24.47
N VAL A 205 10.13 5.98 -25.63
CA VAL A 205 10.26 7.08 -26.60
C VAL A 205 8.89 7.37 -27.19
N GLY A 206 8.45 8.62 -27.06
CA GLY A 206 7.20 9.12 -27.62
C GLY A 206 7.25 9.28 -29.14
N ALA A 207 6.07 9.43 -29.75
CA ALA A 207 5.91 9.53 -31.20
C ALA A 207 6.54 10.80 -31.80
N GLU A 208 6.73 11.85 -31.01
CA GLU A 208 7.29 13.14 -31.45
C GLU A 208 8.67 13.40 -30.84
N GLY A 209 9.71 13.34 -31.66
CA GLY A 209 10.97 14.05 -31.40
C GLY A 209 11.84 13.54 -30.24
N GLY A 210 11.71 12.28 -29.81
CA GLY A 210 12.61 11.70 -28.79
C GLY A 210 12.26 12.08 -27.34
N THR A 211 11.12 12.74 -27.11
CA THR A 211 10.57 12.95 -25.76
C THR A 211 10.22 11.60 -25.13
N ARG A 212 10.46 11.46 -23.82
CA ARG A 212 10.09 10.25 -23.07
C ARG A 212 8.68 10.40 -22.53
N VAL A 213 7.89 9.33 -22.60
CA VAL A 213 6.52 9.29 -22.09
C VAL A 213 6.33 8.15 -21.11
N ASP A 214 5.43 8.34 -20.15
CA ASP A 214 4.98 7.26 -19.27
C ASP A 214 3.92 6.38 -19.94
N SER A 215 3.54 5.29 -19.26
CA SER A 215 2.51 4.36 -19.75
C SER A 215 1.12 4.95 -19.98
N GLY A 216 0.86 6.18 -19.52
CA GLY A 216 -0.35 6.93 -19.80
C GLY A 216 -0.20 7.90 -20.97
N GLY A 217 0.91 7.85 -21.70
CA GLY A 217 1.22 8.75 -22.82
C GLY A 217 1.63 10.16 -22.40
N ARG A 218 1.97 10.37 -21.12
CA ARG A 218 2.29 11.70 -20.60
C ARG A 218 3.79 11.93 -20.69
N GLU A 219 4.22 13.08 -21.21
CA GLU A 219 5.63 13.47 -21.25
C GLU A 219 6.23 13.47 -19.84
N ARG A 220 7.41 12.89 -19.71
CA ARG A 220 8.16 12.77 -18.44
C ARG A 220 9.66 12.82 -18.70
N LYS A 221 10.38 13.41 -17.75
CA LYS A 221 11.83 13.38 -17.72
C LYS A 221 12.31 12.41 -16.64
N ALA A 222 13.55 11.93 -16.77
CA ALA A 222 14.11 10.99 -15.79
C ALA A 222 14.24 11.64 -14.40
N GLU A 223 14.53 12.94 -14.38
CA GLU A 223 14.70 13.75 -13.18
C GLU A 223 13.41 13.89 -12.38
N ASP A 224 12.24 13.71 -13.01
CA ASP A 224 10.94 13.73 -12.34
C ASP A 224 10.80 12.58 -11.32
N ASP A 225 11.61 11.53 -11.44
CA ASP A 225 11.62 10.40 -10.51
C ASP A 225 12.26 10.74 -9.15
N GLY A 226 12.90 11.92 -9.03
CA GLY A 226 13.34 12.44 -7.73
C GLY A 226 12.18 12.63 -6.76
N TYR A 227 10.97 12.91 -7.26
CA TYR A 227 9.77 12.98 -6.42
C TYR A 227 9.10 11.61 -6.25
N THR A 228 9.39 10.95 -5.13
CA THR A 228 8.73 9.72 -4.68
C THR A 228 7.51 9.98 -3.77
N TYR A 229 6.70 8.95 -3.48
CA TYR A 229 5.53 9.08 -2.59
C TYR A 229 5.88 9.43 -1.13
N HIS A 230 7.15 9.27 -0.73
CA HIS A 230 7.68 9.71 0.57
C HIS A 230 7.64 11.22 0.76
N HIS A 231 7.55 11.98 -0.33
CA HIS A 231 7.47 13.44 -0.29
C HIS A 231 6.05 13.97 -0.09
N LEU A 232 5.03 13.11 -0.16
CA LEU A 232 3.64 13.51 0.02
C LEU A 232 3.34 13.98 1.47
N PRO A 233 3.89 13.36 2.54
CA PRO A 233 3.59 13.76 3.91
C PRO A 233 4.39 14.95 4.45
N ARG A 234 5.29 15.55 3.65
CA ARG A 234 6.14 16.70 4.07
C ARG A 234 5.48 18.07 3.77
N ILE A 235 4.17 18.10 3.55
CA ILE A 235 3.41 19.26 3.09
C ILE A 235 2.63 19.86 4.25
#